data_AF-A0A957FRI7-F1
#
_entry.id   AF-A0A957FRI7-F1
#
_cell.length_a   1.000
_cell.length_b   1.000
_cell.length_c   1.000
_cell.angle_alpha   90.00
_cell.angle_beta   90.00
_cell.angle_gamma   90.00
#
_symmetry.space_group_name_H-M   'P 1'
#
loop_
_entity.id
_entity.type
_entity.pdbx_description
1 polymer ?
#
loop_
_entity_poly.entity_id
_entity_poly.type
_entity_poly.pdbx_seq_one_letter_code
_entity_poly.pdbx_strand_id
1 'polypeptide(L)'
;MQWKNSATTYGTITKTFHWLVFLIFANQYIVAFNMLRIASNETALGGFSQGTLYNWHKSIGLIALLVILLRYTWRKTTRLPNWADTLSDREKTLIHWYERLLYLAMFIMPISGYLYVMSGGYGVHFFSTVHLPNPIP
;
A
#
# COMPACT_ATOMS: atom_id res chain seq x y z
N MET A 1 -24.17 3.67 12.97
CA MET A 1 -23.15 3.48 11.92
C MET A 1 -23.15 2.02 11.48
N GLN A 2 -23.05 1.72 10.19
CA GLN A 2 -23.03 0.35 9.69
C GLN A 2 -21.60 -0.18 9.58
N TRP A 3 -21.23 -1.18 10.37
CA TRP A 3 -19.85 -1.71 10.41
C TRP A 3 -19.48 -2.51 9.16
N LYS A 4 -20.36 -3.42 8.73
CA LYS A 4 -20.22 -4.25 7.51
C LYS A 4 -20.97 -3.62 6.34
N ASN A 5 -20.70 -4.08 5.12
CA ASN A 5 -21.40 -3.60 3.92
C ASN A 5 -22.89 -4.04 3.90
N SER A 6 -23.74 -3.27 3.22
CA SER A 6 -25.09 -3.68 2.79
C SER A 6 -25.14 -3.92 1.29
N ALA A 7 -26.32 -4.27 0.77
CA ALA A 7 -26.59 -4.31 -0.66
C ALA A 7 -26.51 -2.93 -1.34
N THR A 8 -26.55 -1.84 -0.58
CA THR A 8 -26.63 -0.46 -1.12
C THR A 8 -25.45 0.41 -0.74
N THR A 9 -24.69 0.08 0.32
CA THR A 9 -23.61 0.95 0.82
C THR A 9 -22.43 0.17 1.40
N TYR A 10 -21.25 0.79 1.34
CA TYR A 10 -20.06 0.30 2.03
C TYR A 10 -20.10 0.63 3.53
N GLY A 11 -19.78 -0.37 4.35
CA GLY A 11 -19.64 -0.23 5.79
C GLY A 11 -18.38 0.51 6.20
N THR A 12 -18.32 0.92 7.47
CA THR A 12 -17.20 1.68 8.04
C THR A 12 -15.86 0.96 7.84
N ILE A 13 -15.80 -0.36 8.07
CA ILE A 13 -14.54 -1.12 7.97
C ILE A 13 -13.96 -1.05 6.54
N THR A 14 -14.81 -1.20 5.52
CA THR A 14 -14.39 -1.10 4.11
C THR A 14 -13.87 0.29 3.77
N LYS A 15 -14.56 1.34 4.24
CA LYS A 15 -14.14 2.74 4.04
C LYS A 15 -12.83 3.04 4.77
N THR A 16 -12.64 2.55 5.99
CA THR A 16 -11.41 2.69 6.76
C THR A 16 -10.24 2.05 6.02
N PHE A 17 -10.37 0.80 5.55
CA PHE A 17 -9.31 0.15 4.78
C PHE A 17 -8.98 0.92 3.49
N HIS A 18 -10.00 1.42 2.79
CA HIS A 18 -9.79 2.21 1.58
C HIS A 18 -8.97 3.47 1.85
N TRP A 19 -9.39 4.28 2.83
CA TRP A 19 -8.69 5.52 3.18
C TRP A 19 -7.31 5.26 3.80
N LEU A 20 -7.16 4.19 4.58
CA LEU A 20 -5.86 3.80 5.13
C LEU A 20 -4.86 3.46 4.03
N VAL A 21 -5.26 2.65 3.04
CA VAL A 21 -4.40 2.35 1.88
C VAL A 21 -4.05 3.62 1.10
N PHE A 22 -5.03 4.51 0.88
CA PHE A 22 -4.78 5.81 0.23
C PHE A 22 -3.73 6.64 0.98
N LEU A 23 -3.87 6.79 2.30
CA LEU A 23 -2.93 7.57 3.12
C LEU A 23 -1.53 6.94 3.14
N ILE A 24 -1.44 5.61 3.20
CA ILE A 24 -0.16 4.90 3.10
C ILE A 24 0.50 5.17 1.73
N PHE A 25 -0.26 5.13 0.64
CA PHE A 25 0.28 5.37 -0.70
C PHE A 25 0.67 6.82 -0.92
N ALA A 26 -0.10 7.77 -0.40
CA ALA A 26 0.26 9.18 -0.39
C ALA A 26 1.57 9.40 0.37
N ASN A 27 1.72 8.78 1.56
CA ASN A 27 2.98 8.81 2.31
C ASN A 27 4.14 8.21 1.50
N GLN A 28 3.95 7.03 0.91
CA GLN A 28 4.97 6.36 0.10
C GLN A 28 5.44 7.22 -1.07
N TYR A 29 4.51 7.89 -1.76
CA TYR A 29 4.83 8.81 -2.85
C TYR A 29 5.64 10.01 -2.35
N ILE A 30 5.21 10.66 -1.26
CA ILE A 30 5.92 11.81 -0.68
C ILE A 30 7.34 11.40 -0.23
N VAL A 31 7.48 10.29 0.50
CA VAL A 31 8.78 9.82 0.97
C VAL A 31 9.69 9.46 -0.21
N ALA A 32 9.18 8.76 -1.22
CA ALA A 32 9.95 8.42 -2.42
C ALA A 32 10.39 9.67 -3.20
N PHE A 33 9.52 10.66 -3.35
CA PHE A 33 9.85 11.91 -4.01
C PHE A 33 10.99 12.64 -3.29
N ASN A 34 10.98 12.65 -1.96
CA ASN A 34 12.02 13.31 -1.16
C ASN A 34 13.33 12.52 -1.15
N MET A 35 13.29 11.20 -0.92
CA MET A 35 14.51 10.38 -0.81
C MET A 35 15.36 10.36 -2.09
N LEU A 36 14.73 10.55 -3.25
CA LEU A 36 15.42 10.64 -4.54
C LEU A 36 16.02 12.02 -4.85
N ARG A 37 15.71 13.04 -4.05
CA ARG A 37 16.11 14.45 -4.30
C ARG A 37 17.03 15.03 -3.24
N ILE A 38 17.24 14.32 -2.14
CA ILE A 38 18.16 14.73 -1.08
C ILE A 38 19.54 14.17 -1.38
N ALA A 39 20.56 15.04 -1.36
CA ALA A 39 21.94 14.60 -1.47
C ALA A 39 22.34 13.78 -0.22
N SER A 40 23.28 12.84 -0.38
CA SER A 40 23.66 11.92 0.71
C SER A 40 24.24 12.61 1.95
N ASN A 41 24.77 13.83 1.79
CA ASN A 41 25.31 14.69 2.85
C ASN A 41 24.29 15.71 3.40
N GLU A 42 23.05 15.69 2.91
CA GLU A 42 21.99 16.62 3.30
C GLU A 42 20.87 15.92 4.09
N THR A 43 20.09 16.73 4.82
CA THR A 43 18.91 16.27 5.55
C THR A 43 17.65 16.86 4.95
N ALA A 44 16.60 16.04 4.88
CA ALA A 44 15.24 16.47 4.58
C ALA A 44 14.70 17.46 5.63
N LEU A 45 13.57 18.07 5.30
CA LEU A 45 12.68 18.67 6.29
C LEU A 45 12.42 17.67 7.44
N GLY A 46 12.69 18.10 8.68
CA GLY A 46 12.58 17.27 9.88
C GLY A 46 13.86 16.53 10.31
N GLY A 47 15.01 16.81 9.69
CA GLY A 47 16.30 16.25 10.11
C GLY A 47 16.56 14.81 9.67
N PHE A 48 15.71 14.27 8.79
CA PHE A 48 15.86 12.91 8.27
C PHE A 48 16.91 12.86 7.16
N SER A 49 17.92 11.99 7.30
CA SER A 49 18.86 11.71 6.22
C SER A 49 18.20 10.94 5.08
N GLN A 50 18.83 10.95 3.90
CA GLN A 50 18.41 10.13 2.76
C GLN A 50 18.22 8.65 3.14
N GLY A 51 19.21 8.05 3.82
CA GLY A 51 19.14 6.66 4.27
C GLY A 51 17.99 6.38 5.24
N THR A 52 17.68 7.35 6.12
CA THR A 52 16.52 7.24 7.01
C THR A 52 15.23 7.19 6.22
N LEU A 53 15.05 8.05 5.21
CA LEU A 53 13.87 8.02 4.34
C LEU A 53 13.74 6.71 3.57
N TYR A 54 14.84 6.13 3.06
CA TYR A 54 14.82 4.81 2.44
C TYR A 54 14.33 3.72 3.40
N ASN A 55 14.84 3.71 4.64
CA ASN A 55 14.40 2.74 5.66
C ASN A 55 12.93 2.93 6.04
N TRP A 56 12.47 4.17 6.15
CA TRP A 56 11.05 4.48 6.37
C TRP A 56 10.17 4.04 5.21
N HIS A 57 10.59 4.28 3.96
CA HIS A 57 9.90 3.84 2.76
C HIS A 57 9.74 2.31 2.74
N LYS A 58 10.83 1.56 2.96
CA LYS A 58 10.84 0.09 3.07
C LYS A 58 9.90 -0.40 4.17
N SER A 59 9.96 0.21 5.36
CA SER A 59 9.19 -0.20 6.53
C SER A 59 7.68 0.00 6.35
N ILE A 60 7.29 1.19 5.88
CA ILE A 60 5.89 1.48 5.59
C ILE A 60 5.40 0.66 4.39
N GLY A 61 6.27 0.32 3.44
CA GLY A 61 5.95 -0.60 2.33
C GLY A 61 5.56 -2.01 2.82
N LEU A 62 6.25 -2.53 3.85
CA LEU A 62 5.89 -3.80 4.48
C LEU A 62 4.56 -3.71 5.25
N ILE A 63 4.32 -2.60 5.96
CA ILE A 63 3.02 -2.34 6.61
C ILE A 63 1.90 -2.24 5.56
N ALA A 64 2.18 -1.60 4.43
CA ALA A 64 1.24 -1.49 3.31
C ALA A 64 0.83 -2.89 2.84
N LEU A 65 1.78 -3.80 2.64
CA LEU A 65 1.52 -5.17 2.22
C LEU A 65 0.59 -5.90 3.20
N LEU A 66 0.82 -5.77 4.52
CA LEU A 66 -0.06 -6.33 5.54
C LEU A 66 -1.47 -5.73 5.49
N VAL A 67 -1.59 -4.40 5.41
CA VAL A 67 -2.88 -3.71 5.33
C VAL A 67 -3.64 -4.09 4.06
N ILE A 68 -2.94 -4.22 2.93
CA ILE A 68 -3.51 -4.63 1.65
C ILE A 68 -4.03 -6.08 1.73
N LEU A 69 -3.29 -6.99 2.38
CA LEU A 69 -3.73 -8.35 2.63
C LEU A 69 -5.02 -8.37 3.47
N LEU A 70 -5.05 -7.63 4.58
CA LEU A 70 -6.24 -7.51 5.43
C LEU A 70 -7.44 -6.92 4.67
N ARG A 71 -7.21 -5.86 3.88
CA ARG A 71 -8.23 -5.23 3.03
C ARG A 71 -8.78 -6.22 2.00
N TYR A 72 -7.91 -6.97 1.33
CA TYR A 72 -8.30 -7.96 0.32
C TYR A 72 -9.11 -9.10 0.94
N THR A 73 -8.66 -9.64 2.07
CA THR A 73 -9.40 -10.65 2.84
C THR A 73 -10.76 -10.12 3.26
N TRP A 74 -10.83 -8.91 3.82
CA TRP A 74 -12.09 -8.28 4.21
C TRP A 74 -13.05 -8.17 3.04
N ARG A 75 -12.58 -7.70 1.88
CA ARG A 75 -13.36 -7.62 0.64
C ARG A 75 -13.93 -8.98 0.23
N LYS A 76 -13.19 -10.07 0.40
CA LYS A 76 -13.63 -11.43 0.04
C LYS A 76 -14.66 -11.99 1.01
N THR A 77 -14.60 -11.60 2.28
CA THR A 77 -15.48 -12.11 3.34
C THR A 77 -16.72 -11.25 3.59
N THR A 78 -16.81 -10.06 3.01
CA THR A 78 -17.99 -9.18 3.11
C THR A 78 -18.79 -9.17 1.82
N ARG A 79 -20.11 -9.03 1.93
CA ARG A 79 -20.97 -8.72 0.77
C ARG A 79 -20.53 -7.39 0.14
N LEU A 80 -20.52 -7.31 -1.19
CA LEU A 80 -20.35 -6.04 -1.89
C LEU A 80 -21.72 -5.42 -2.18
N PRO A 81 -21.84 -4.07 -2.16
CA PRO A 81 -23.01 -3.39 -2.69
C PRO A 81 -23.29 -3.83 -4.13
N ASN A 82 -24.56 -3.83 -4.51
CA ASN A 82 -24.97 -4.11 -5.88
C ASN A 82 -24.44 -3.00 -6.81
N TRP A 83 -24.26 -3.33 -8.08
CA TRP A 83 -24.00 -2.32 -9.11
C TRP A 83 -25.15 -1.31 -9.16
N ALA A 84 -24.84 -0.05 -9.45
CA ALA A 84 -25.88 0.94 -9.71
C ALA A 84 -26.65 0.58 -10.99
N ASP A 85 -27.97 0.74 -10.97
CA ASP A 85 -28.85 0.40 -12.10
C ASP A 85 -28.58 1.25 -13.34
N THR A 86 -27.91 2.40 -13.17
CA THR A 86 -27.51 3.31 -14.25
C THR A 86 -26.29 2.83 -15.04
N LEU A 87 -25.58 1.79 -14.58
CA LEU A 87 -24.36 1.32 -15.23
C LEU A 87 -24.68 0.32 -16.35
N SER A 88 -24.16 0.60 -17.54
CA SER A 88 -24.10 -0.36 -18.64
C SER A 88 -23.16 -1.53 -18.33
N ASP A 89 -23.33 -2.65 -19.02
CA ASP A 89 -22.48 -3.83 -18.82
C ASP A 89 -21.02 -3.59 -19.23
N ARG A 90 -20.79 -2.66 -20.17
CA ARG A 90 -19.44 -2.21 -20.56
C ARG A 90 -18.78 -1.46 -19.41
N GLU A 91 -19.47 -0.53 -18.76
CA GLU A 91 -18.93 0.21 -17.61
C GLU A 91 -18.64 -0.72 -16.43
N LYS A 92 -19.54 -1.66 -16.11
CA LYS A 92 -19.31 -2.68 -15.07
C LYS A 92 -18.03 -3.48 -15.35
N THR A 93 -17.84 -3.90 -16.60
CA THR A 93 -16.66 -4.65 -17.03
C THR A 93 -15.38 -3.83 -16.87
N LEU A 94 -15.39 -2.57 -17.29
CA LEU A 94 -14.25 -1.67 -17.13
C LEU A 94 -13.91 -1.43 -15.66
N ILE A 95 -14.89 -1.09 -14.82
CA ILE A 95 -14.68 -0.89 -13.38
C ILE A 95 -14.09 -2.14 -12.75
N HIS A 96 -14.59 -3.32 -13.10
CA HIS A 96 -14.07 -4.57 -12.57
C HIS A 96 -12.63 -4.85 -13.00
N TRP A 97 -12.26 -4.53 -14.25
CA TRP A 97 -10.88 -4.63 -14.73
C TRP A 97 -9.94 -3.65 -14.01
N TYR A 98 -10.33 -2.39 -13.87
CA TYR A 98 -9.55 -1.40 -13.12
C TYR A 98 -9.36 -1.81 -11.66
N GLU A 99 -10.42 -2.31 -11.02
CA GLU A 99 -10.32 -2.82 -9.66
C GLU A 99 -9.29 -3.95 -9.56
N ARG A 100 -9.35 -4.94 -10.47
CA ARG A 100 -8.37 -6.04 -10.51
C ARG A 100 -6.95 -5.53 -10.73
N LEU A 101 -6.75 -4.61 -11.67
CA LEU A 101 -5.44 -4.03 -11.97
C LEU A 101 -4.88 -3.31 -10.75
N LEU A 102 -5.69 -2.50 -10.07
CA LEU A 102 -5.29 -1.80 -8.85
C LEU A 102 -4.94 -2.80 -7.74
N TYR A 103 -5.71 -3.88 -7.57
CA TYR A 103 -5.34 -4.95 -6.63
C TYR A 103 -4.01 -5.61 -6.96
N LEU A 104 -3.78 -5.96 -8.23
CA LEU A 104 -2.50 -6.54 -8.65
C LEU A 104 -1.35 -5.57 -8.37
N ALA A 105 -1.48 -4.30 -8.77
CA ALA A 105 -0.46 -3.29 -8.54
C ALA A 105 -0.13 -3.09 -7.05
N MET A 106 -1.17 -3.06 -6.19
CA MET A 106 -1.00 -2.93 -4.74
C MET A 106 -0.16 -4.08 -4.14
N PHE A 107 -0.25 -5.30 -4.67
CA PHE A 107 0.58 -6.42 -4.19
C PHE A 107 1.95 -6.46 -4.87
N ILE A 108 1.99 -6.33 -6.20
CA ILE A 108 3.21 -6.50 -6.98
C ILE A 108 4.27 -5.45 -6.61
N MET A 109 3.87 -4.19 -6.42
CA MET A 109 4.81 -3.10 -6.12
C MET A 109 5.60 -3.28 -4.81
N PRO A 110 4.96 -3.51 -3.65
CA PRO A 110 5.71 -3.73 -2.41
C PRO A 110 6.47 -5.06 -2.39
N ILE A 111 5.94 -6.11 -3.04
CA ILE A 111 6.64 -7.40 -3.15
C ILE A 111 7.91 -7.24 -3.98
N SER A 112 7.84 -6.59 -5.15
CA SER A 112 9.00 -6.37 -6.00
C SER A 112 10.05 -5.51 -5.31
N GLY A 113 9.64 -4.45 -4.61
CA GLY A 113 10.54 -3.62 -3.80
C GLY A 113 11.23 -4.41 -2.68
N TYR A 114 10.49 -5.25 -1.96
CA TYR A 114 11.06 -6.11 -0.93
C TYR A 114 12.10 -7.10 -1.50
N LEU A 115 11.74 -7.78 -2.59
CA LEU A 115 12.65 -8.72 -3.26
C LEU A 115 13.92 -8.01 -3.74
N TYR A 116 13.80 -6.85 -4.38
CA TYR A 116 14.92 -6.05 -4.86
C TYR A 116 15.89 -5.67 -3.72
N VAL A 117 15.35 -5.21 -2.60
CA VAL A 117 16.15 -4.77 -1.45
C VAL A 117 16.87 -5.94 -0.77
N MET A 118 16.21 -7.09 -0.67
CA MET A 118 16.76 -8.29 -0.04
C MET A 118 17.79 -8.99 -0.96
N SER A 119 17.51 -9.15 -2.25
CA SER A 119 18.44 -9.77 -3.20
C SER A 119 19.64 -8.88 -3.52
N GLY A 120 19.47 -7.56 -3.47
CA GLY A 120 20.55 -6.60 -3.70
C GLY A 120 21.49 -6.40 -2.51
N GLY A 121 21.30 -7.11 -1.39
CA GLY A 121 22.13 -6.97 -0.19
C GLY A 121 21.94 -5.66 0.58
N TYR A 122 20.93 -4.85 0.23
CA TYR A 122 20.64 -3.59 0.92
C TYR A 122 19.96 -3.79 2.28
N GLY A 123 19.20 -4.88 2.44
CA GLY A 123 18.48 -5.21 3.66
C GLY A 123 17.38 -4.21 4.05
N VAL A 124 16.66 -4.53 5.11
CA VAL A 124 15.61 -3.67 5.66
C VAL A 124 15.93 -3.38 7.12
N HIS A 125 16.23 -2.11 7.42
CA HIS A 125 16.22 -1.61 8.79
C HIS A 125 14.82 -1.08 9.10
N PHE A 126 14.01 -1.90 9.76
CA PHE A 126 12.66 -1.58 10.16
C PHE A 126 12.66 -0.33 11.04
N PHE A 127 12.03 0.74 10.56
CA PHE A 127 12.06 2.10 11.11
C PHE A 127 13.46 2.57 11.53
N SER A 128 14.49 2.21 10.76
CA SER A 128 15.91 2.53 11.04
C SER A 128 16.45 1.98 12.38
N THR A 129 15.80 1.00 12.99
CA THR A 129 16.15 0.48 14.33
C THR A 129 16.46 -1.01 14.31
N VAL A 130 15.58 -1.83 13.73
CA VAL A 130 15.70 -3.29 13.76
C VAL A 130 16.08 -3.81 12.38
N HIS A 131 17.21 -4.50 12.26
CA HIS A 131 17.60 -5.16 11.02
C HIS A 131 16.81 -6.47 10.84
N LEU A 132 16.04 -6.57 9.75
CA LEU A 132 15.30 -7.79 9.44
C LEU A 132 16.22 -8.86 8.85
N PRO A 133 16.00 -10.15 9.16
CA PRO A 133 16.76 -11.24 8.54
C PRO A 133 16.50 -11.27 7.04
N ASN A 134 17.52 -11.61 6.25
CA ASN A 134 17.37 -11.83 4.82
C ASN A 134 16.97 -13.29 4.58
N PRO A 135 15.73 -13.55 4.10
CA PRO A 135 15.31 -14.92 3.79
C PRO A 135 15.75 -15.37 2.40
N ILE A 136 16.32 -14.47 1.59
CA ILE A 136 16.76 -14.76 0.22
C ILE A 136 18.26 -15.08 0.27
N PRO A 137 18.69 -16.24 -0.27
CA PRO A 137 20.09 -16.65 -0.30
C PRO A 137 20.95 -15.76 -1.21
#